data_AF-A0A0K0WYY5-F1
#
_entry.id   AF-A0A0K0WYY5-F1
#
_cell.length_a   1.000
_cell.length_b   1.000
_cell.length_c   1.000
_cell.angle_alpha   90.00
_cell.angle_beta   90.00
_cell.angle_gamma   90.00
#
_symmetry.space_group_name_H-M   'P 1'
#
loop_
_entity.id
_entity.type
_entity.pdbx_description
1 polymer ?
#
loop_
_entity_poly.entity_id
_entity_poly.type
_entity_poly.pdbx_seq_one_letter_code
_entity_poly.pdbx_strand_id
1 'polypeptide(L)'
;YARNKRLNLSYFGTGNPAPWKCYETMRPGDNKWTMTIFGRDADTGEAKFVYQKTPHDEWDYSGVNVMMLSDQKDKDGKKRKLLNRNGFFCTLDRTDGAVVSSEKNRQYCNVFKSLDLKTGSPVRDPEYGTRMDL
;
A
#
# COMPACT_ATOMS: atom_id res chain seq x y z
N TYR A 1 -14.15 -0.81 -3.63
CA TYR A 1 -13.82 0.50 -3.04
C TYR A 1 -14.55 0.63 -1.70
N ALA A 2 -14.07 1.46 -0.78
CA ALA A 2 -14.74 1.76 0.48
C ALA A 2 -15.05 3.26 0.55
N ARG A 3 -16.13 3.66 1.24
CA ARG A 3 -16.49 5.08 1.40
C ARG A 3 -16.75 5.40 2.87
N ASN A 4 -16.18 6.49 3.36
CA ASN A 4 -16.49 7.05 4.66
C ASN A 4 -17.27 8.36 4.49
N LYS A 5 -18.58 8.32 4.73
CA LYS A 5 -19.47 9.49 4.64
C LYS A 5 -19.09 10.61 5.60
N ARG A 6 -18.54 10.30 6.79
CA ARG A 6 -18.18 11.32 7.79
C ARG A 6 -16.96 12.15 7.41
N LEU A 7 -16.05 11.56 6.63
CA LEU A 7 -14.82 12.24 6.17
C LEU A 7 -14.93 12.73 4.71
N ASN A 8 -16.04 12.41 4.05
CA ASN A 8 -16.25 12.56 2.62
C ASN A 8 -15.14 11.92 1.76
N LEU A 9 -14.62 10.77 2.20
CA LEU A 9 -13.49 10.11 1.55
C LEU A 9 -13.88 8.76 0.94
N SER A 10 -13.44 8.56 -0.30
CA SER A 10 -13.50 7.29 -1.02
C SER A 10 -12.10 6.68 -1.10
N TYR A 11 -12.00 5.40 -0.75
CA TYR A 11 -10.77 4.64 -0.69
C TYR A 11 -10.76 3.54 -1.74
N PHE A 12 -9.71 3.52 -2.56
CA PHE A 12 -9.47 2.46 -3.53
C PHE A 12 -7.97 2.31 -3.79
N GLY A 13 -7.62 1.15 -4.34
CA GLY A 13 -6.25 0.85 -4.73
C GLY A 13 -6.10 0.87 -6.26
N THR A 14 -4.96 1.35 -6.75
CA THR A 14 -4.58 1.22 -8.16
C THR A 14 -3.87 -0.10 -8.42
N GLY A 15 -3.99 -0.61 -9.65
CA GLY A 15 -3.40 -1.89 -10.08
C GLY A 15 -1.89 -1.84 -10.29
N ASN A 16 -1.37 -2.91 -10.88
CA ASN A 16 0.03 -3.08 -11.22
C ASN A 16 0.46 -2.19 -12.40
N PRO A 17 1.75 -1.84 -12.48
CA PRO A 17 2.32 -1.24 -13.68
C PRO A 17 2.35 -2.25 -14.83
N ALA A 18 2.06 -1.79 -16.04
CA ALA A 18 2.32 -2.53 -17.27
C ALA A 18 3.67 -2.08 -17.85
N PRO A 19 4.47 -2.98 -18.47
CA PRO A 19 4.26 -4.42 -18.68
C PRO A 19 4.64 -5.31 -17.47
N TRP A 20 4.10 -6.55 -17.45
CA TRP A 20 4.21 -7.50 -16.31
C TRP A 20 5.59 -8.17 -16.17
N LYS A 21 6.25 -8.63 -17.25
CA LYS A 21 7.20 -9.75 -17.09
C LYS A 21 8.58 -9.78 -17.76
N CYS A 22 8.97 -8.96 -18.74
CA CYS A 22 10.28 -9.20 -19.39
C CYS A 22 11.33 -8.09 -19.24
N TYR A 23 10.96 -6.92 -18.72
CA TYR A 23 11.92 -5.83 -18.52
C TYR A 23 11.42 -4.86 -17.45
N GLU A 24 11.57 -5.19 -16.17
CA GLU A 24 11.49 -4.14 -15.13
C GLU A 24 12.50 -3.01 -15.46
N THR A 25 13.62 -3.38 -16.07
CA THR A 25 14.65 -2.52 -16.66
C THR A 25 14.13 -1.56 -17.72
N MET A 26 13.00 -1.85 -18.38
CA MET A 26 12.37 -0.91 -19.32
C MET A 26 11.59 0.21 -18.62
N ARG A 27 11.27 0.06 -17.33
CA ARG A 27 10.54 1.07 -16.54
C ARG A 27 11.32 1.49 -15.29
N PRO A 28 12.51 2.09 -15.46
CA PRO A 28 13.29 2.57 -14.32
C PRO A 28 12.48 3.62 -13.54
N GLY A 29 12.51 3.51 -12.21
CA GLY A 29 11.81 4.41 -11.30
C GLY A 29 10.63 3.77 -10.57
N ASP A 30 10.03 4.52 -9.64
CA ASP A 30 9.03 4.00 -8.70
C ASP A 30 7.70 3.59 -9.34
N ASN A 31 7.46 3.97 -10.61
CA ASN A 31 6.20 3.73 -11.31
C ASN A 31 4.98 4.32 -10.58
N LYS A 32 5.16 5.47 -9.93
CA LYS A 32 4.07 6.21 -9.27
C LYS A 32 3.06 6.67 -10.35
N TRP A 33 1.75 6.48 -10.17
CA TRP A 33 1.01 6.08 -8.96
C TRP A 33 0.37 4.68 -9.05
N THR A 34 1.12 3.69 -9.54
CA THR A 34 0.70 2.27 -9.50
C THR A 34 0.84 1.69 -8.09
N MET A 35 0.14 0.59 -7.79
CA MET A 35 0.17 -0.09 -6.48
C MET A 35 -0.13 0.81 -5.28
N THR A 36 -0.97 1.82 -5.48
CA THR A 36 -1.16 2.91 -4.54
C THR A 36 -2.55 2.86 -3.92
N ILE A 37 -2.64 3.15 -2.62
CA ILE A 37 -3.89 3.39 -1.91
C ILE A 37 -4.18 4.90 -2.00
N PHE A 38 -5.36 5.22 -2.54
CA PHE A 38 -5.86 6.59 -2.60
C PHE A 38 -6.94 6.80 -1.54
N GLY A 39 -6.87 7.93 -0.84
CA GLY A 39 -8.00 8.54 -0.17
C GLY A 39 -8.40 9.80 -0.94
N ARG A 40 -9.47 9.71 -1.73
CA ARG A 40 -9.97 10.84 -2.54
C ARG A 40 -11.25 11.43 -1.98
N ASP A 41 -11.39 12.73 -2.10
CA ASP A 41 -12.66 13.39 -1.82
C ASP A 41 -13.76 12.85 -2.74
N ALA A 42 -14.92 12.55 -2.17
CA ALA A 42 -15.99 11.89 -2.92
C ALA A 42 -16.74 12.83 -3.86
N ASP A 43 -16.63 14.15 -3.67
CA ASP A 43 -17.32 15.15 -4.48
C ASP A 43 -16.40 15.71 -5.56
N THR A 44 -15.14 16.02 -5.22
CA THR A 44 -14.19 16.62 -6.18
C THR A 44 -13.29 15.59 -6.86
N GLY A 45 -13.10 14.41 -6.27
CA GLY A 45 -12.15 13.42 -6.74
C GLY A 45 -10.67 13.75 -6.43
N GLU A 46 -10.39 14.86 -5.74
CA GLU A 46 -9.04 15.24 -5.34
C GLU A 46 -8.44 14.25 -4.33
N ALA A 47 -7.16 13.93 -4.47
CA ALA A 47 -6.47 13.01 -3.56
C ALA A 47 -6.04 13.75 -2.29
N LYS A 48 -6.63 13.40 -1.14
CA LYS A 48 -6.21 13.91 0.17
C LYS A 48 -4.93 13.24 0.65
N PHE A 49 -4.80 11.94 0.41
CA PHE A 49 -3.58 11.20 0.68
C PHE A 49 -3.37 10.10 -0.34
N VAL A 50 -2.10 9.73 -0.48
CA VAL A 50 -1.64 8.77 -1.46
C VAL A 50 -0.52 7.95 -0.83
N TYR A 51 -0.69 6.62 -0.78
CA TYR A 51 0.31 5.72 -0.21
C TYR A 51 0.65 4.60 -1.18
N GLN A 52 1.87 4.64 -1.72
CA GLN A 52 2.37 3.61 -2.62
C GLN A 52 2.93 2.43 -1.82
N LYS A 53 2.28 1.28 -1.90
CA LYS A 53 2.66 0.08 -1.12
C LYS A 53 3.88 -0.62 -1.70
N THR A 54 3.91 -0.70 -3.02
CA THR A 54 4.94 -1.44 -3.75
C THR A 54 5.48 -0.48 -4.81
N PRO A 55 6.45 0.36 -4.45
CA PRO A 55 7.26 1.06 -5.44
C PRO A 55 7.81 0.03 -6.42
N HIS A 56 7.90 0.36 -7.70
CA HIS A 56 8.47 -0.50 -8.75
C HIS A 56 8.11 -1.99 -8.58
N ASP A 57 6.83 -2.32 -8.78
CA ASP A 57 6.36 -3.70 -8.63
C ASP A 57 7.03 -4.64 -9.63
N GLU A 58 7.43 -5.82 -9.17
CA GLU A 58 8.14 -6.86 -9.94
C GLU A 58 7.32 -8.14 -10.07
N TRP A 59 6.28 -8.31 -9.23
CA TRP A 59 5.57 -9.58 -9.05
C TRP A 59 4.07 -9.54 -9.37
N ASP A 60 3.55 -8.43 -9.89
CA ASP A 60 2.10 -8.20 -10.07
C ASP A 60 1.31 -8.38 -8.77
N TYR A 61 1.77 -7.71 -7.71
CA TYR A 61 1.01 -7.61 -6.47
C TYR A 61 -0.11 -6.57 -6.57
N SER A 62 -0.99 -6.80 -7.55
CA SER A 62 -2.07 -5.91 -7.96
C SER A 62 -2.77 -5.25 -6.77
N GLY A 63 -2.73 -3.91 -6.76
CA GLY A 63 -3.12 -3.05 -5.64
C GLY A 63 -4.63 -2.89 -5.40
N VAL A 64 -5.49 -3.65 -6.12
CA VAL A 64 -6.97 -3.54 -6.16
C VAL A 64 -7.82 -4.29 -5.11
N ASN A 65 -7.26 -5.11 -4.22
CA ASN A 65 -8.03 -5.87 -3.20
C ASN A 65 -8.90 -4.98 -2.29
N VAL A 66 -9.82 -5.64 -1.58
CA VAL A 66 -10.81 -5.04 -0.67
C VAL A 66 -10.18 -4.10 0.36
N MET A 67 -10.85 -2.95 0.54
CA MET A 67 -10.54 -1.94 1.54
C MET A 67 -11.51 -2.12 2.71
N MET A 68 -11.00 -2.53 3.87
CA MET A 68 -11.78 -2.70 5.09
C MET A 68 -11.59 -1.50 6.01
N LEU A 69 -12.70 -0.89 6.42
CA LEU A 69 -12.70 0.20 7.39
C LEU A 69 -13.00 -0.38 8.78
N SER A 70 -12.12 -0.11 9.74
CA SER A 70 -12.34 -0.52 11.13
C SER A 70 -11.98 0.62 12.08
N ASP A 71 -12.54 0.58 13.29
CA ASP A 71 -12.16 1.47 14.38
C ASP A 71 -11.60 0.60 15.50
N GLN A 72 -10.30 0.70 15.77
CA GLN A 72 -9.62 -0.14 16.76
C GLN A 72 -8.70 0.72 17.62
N LYS A 73 -8.35 0.22 18.81
CA LYS A 73 -7.30 0.83 19.64
C LYS A 73 -5.94 0.37 19.11
N ASP A 74 -4.99 1.30 19.00
CA ASP A 74 -3.59 0.95 18.73
C ASP A 74 -2.93 0.31 19.96
N LYS A 75 -1.66 -0.10 19.81
CA LYS A 75 -0.88 -0.74 20.90
C LYS A 75 -0.74 0.18 22.14
N ASP A 76 -0.89 1.49 21.94
CA ASP A 76 -0.87 2.52 23.00
C ASP A 76 -2.27 2.83 23.57
N GLY A 77 -3.31 2.12 23.12
CA GLY A 77 -4.69 2.26 23.62
C GLY A 77 -5.49 3.40 23.00
N LYS A 78 -4.92 4.17 22.05
CA LYS A 78 -5.59 5.28 21.37
C LYS A 78 -6.52 4.74 20.29
N LYS A 79 -7.77 5.22 20.26
CA LYS A 79 -8.72 4.85 19.19
C LYS A 79 -8.26 5.44 17.86
N ARG A 80 -8.02 4.58 16.88
CA ARG A 80 -7.61 4.93 15.51
C ARG A 80 -8.65 4.46 14.50
N LYS A 81 -8.80 5.26 13.45
CA LYS A 81 -9.72 5.03 12.35
C LYS A 81 -8.95 4.34 11.23
N LEU A 82 -9.00 3.02 11.17
CA LEU A 82 -8.10 2.23 10.37
C LEU A 82 -8.68 1.90 8.99
N LEU A 83 -7.78 1.82 8.02
CA LEU A 83 -7.97 1.27 6.68
C LEU A 83 -7.01 0.09 6.55
N ASN A 84 -7.57 -1.11 6.44
CA ASN A 84 -6.81 -2.35 6.31
C ASN A 84 -7.15 -3.05 4.99
N ARG A 85 -6.17 -3.75 4.42
CA ARG A 85 -6.29 -4.52 3.20
C ARG A 85 -5.89 -5.97 3.46
N ASN A 86 -6.74 -6.91 3.06
CA ASN A 86 -6.43 -8.33 3.20
C ASN A 86 -5.22 -8.71 2.31
N GLY A 87 -4.13 -9.16 2.94
CA GLY A 87 -2.99 -9.78 2.28
C GLY A 87 -1.65 -9.05 2.31
N PHE A 88 -1.55 -7.77 2.72
CA PHE A 88 -0.26 -7.06 2.80
C PHE A 88 -0.20 -6.04 3.96
N PHE A 89 0.76 -6.26 4.88
CA PHE A 89 1.63 -5.35 5.65
C PHE A 89 1.32 -3.88 5.92
N CYS A 90 0.11 -3.36 5.75
CA CYS A 90 -0.12 -1.95 6.01
C CYS A 90 -1.54 -1.68 6.48
N THR A 91 -1.65 -1.36 7.76
CA THR A 91 -2.80 -0.67 8.32
C THR A 91 -2.51 0.82 8.27
N LEU A 92 -3.34 1.58 7.56
CA LEU A 92 -3.24 3.03 7.44
C LEU A 92 -4.28 3.70 8.35
N ASP A 93 -3.96 4.87 8.87
CA ASP A 93 -4.98 5.77 9.41
C ASP A 93 -5.73 6.41 8.23
N ARG A 94 -7.05 6.27 8.23
CA ARG A 94 -7.88 6.66 7.09
C ARG A 94 -8.09 8.17 6.99
N THR A 95 -7.67 8.96 7.99
CA THR A 95 -7.80 10.42 7.95
C THR A 95 -6.67 11.11 7.20
N ASP A 96 -5.43 10.64 7.39
CA ASP A 96 -4.21 11.29 6.89
C ASP A 96 -3.34 10.35 6.04
N GLY A 97 -3.64 9.05 6.01
CA GLY A 97 -2.85 8.05 5.30
C GLY A 97 -1.57 7.63 6.04
N ALA A 98 -1.43 7.94 7.33
CA ALA A 98 -0.26 7.54 8.11
C ALA A 98 -0.22 6.02 8.31
N VAL A 99 0.98 5.42 8.20
CA VAL A 99 1.17 3.99 8.48
C VAL A 99 1.11 3.75 9.99
N VAL A 100 0.16 2.93 10.43
CA VAL A 100 -0.06 2.60 11.86
C VAL A 100 0.61 1.28 12.24
N SER A 101 0.55 0.28 11.36
CA SER A 101 1.13 -1.02 11.62
C SER A 101 1.46 -1.75 10.33
N SER A 102 2.53 -2.54 10.38
CA SER A 102 2.98 -3.37 9.28
C SER A 102 3.37 -4.76 9.77
N GLU A 103 2.43 -5.69 9.72
CA GLU A 103 2.68 -7.07 10.13
C GLU A 103 2.64 -8.03 8.93
N LYS A 104 3.56 -9.02 8.93
CA LYS A 104 3.56 -10.14 7.99
C LYS A 104 2.27 -10.92 8.18
N ASN A 105 1.38 -10.89 7.20
CA ASN A 105 0.15 -11.72 7.24
C ASN A 105 0.51 -13.22 7.17
N ARG A 106 1.60 -13.58 6.48
CA ARG A 106 2.10 -14.96 6.39
C ARG A 106 3.62 -15.02 6.56
N GLN A 107 4.08 -16.02 7.30
CA GLN A 107 5.51 -16.27 7.53
C GLN A 107 6.28 -16.56 6.23
N TYR A 108 5.59 -17.08 5.21
CA TYR A 108 6.16 -17.42 3.91
C TYR A 108 6.36 -16.22 2.96
N CYS A 109 5.96 -15.00 3.35
CA CYS A 109 6.24 -13.79 2.56
C CYS A 109 7.73 -13.42 2.68
N ASN A 110 8.51 -13.76 1.66
CA ASN A 110 9.97 -13.60 1.57
C ASN A 110 10.42 -12.40 0.72
N VAL A 111 9.59 -11.93 -0.21
CA VAL A 111 9.91 -10.79 -1.10
C VAL A 111 10.25 -9.48 -0.36
N PHE A 112 9.65 -9.27 0.81
CA PHE A 112 9.94 -8.11 1.68
C PHE A 112 10.38 -8.59 3.05
N LYS A 113 11.51 -8.07 3.54
CA LYS A 113 12.03 -8.35 4.89
C LYS A 113 11.14 -7.72 5.95
N SER A 114 10.83 -6.44 5.77
CA SER A 114 9.99 -5.64 6.67
C SER A 114 9.40 -4.43 5.92
N LEU A 115 8.55 -3.66 6.59
CA LEU A 115 8.20 -2.31 6.15
C LEU A 115 8.93 -1.33 7.06
N ASP A 116 9.64 -0.36 6.49
CA ASP A 116 10.19 0.73 7.28
C ASP A 116 9.07 1.73 7.60
N LEU A 117 8.69 1.82 8.88
CA LEU A 117 7.63 2.70 9.35
C LEU A 117 7.99 4.19 9.25
N LYS A 118 9.27 4.55 9.15
CA LYS A 118 9.70 5.95 8.99
C LYS A 118 9.50 6.42 7.56
N THR A 119 9.89 5.59 6.59
CA THR A 119 9.79 5.92 5.16
C THR A 119 8.48 5.44 4.53
N GLY A 120 7.74 4.56 5.22
CA GLY A 120 6.54 3.91 4.68
C GLY A 120 6.83 2.97 3.51
N SER A 121 8.10 2.61 3.28
CA SER A 121 8.51 1.81 2.11
C SER A 121 8.86 0.39 2.53
N PRO A 122 8.53 -0.63 1.71
CA PRO A 122 8.91 -2.00 2.01
C PRO A 122 10.40 -2.22 1.77
N VAL A 123 11.07 -2.86 2.73
CA VAL A 123 12.46 -3.29 2.62
C VAL A 123 12.48 -4.57 1.79
N ARG A 124 12.96 -4.47 0.55
CA ARG A 124 13.08 -5.60 -0.38
C ARG A 124 14.12 -6.62 0.09
N ASP A 125 13.87 -7.88 -0.25
CA ASP A 125 14.90 -8.91 -0.18
C ASP A 125 15.51 -9.14 -1.57
N PRO A 126 16.79 -8.77 -1.81
CA PRO A 126 17.43 -8.93 -3.12
C PRO A 126 17.46 -10.38 -3.61
N GLU A 127 17.46 -11.37 -2.72
CA GLU A 127 17.47 -12.80 -3.07
C GLU A 127 16.23 -13.23 -3.88
N TYR A 128 15.09 -12.57 -3.64
CA TYR A 128 13.82 -12.84 -4.30
C TYR A 128 13.41 -11.71 -5.28
N GLY A 129 14.28 -10.71 -5.45
CA GLY A 129 14.21 -9.65 -6.45
C GLY A 129 14.36 -10.19 -7.86
N THR A 130 13.65 -9.60 -8.83
CA THR A 130 13.99 -9.82 -10.25
C THR A 130 15.05 -8.85 -10.75
N ARG A 131 15.36 -7.82 -9.95
CA ARG A 131 16.45 -6.89 -10.18
C ARG A 131 17.81 -7.57 -10.09
N MET A 132 18.40 -7.84 -11.24
CA MET A 132 19.84 -8.05 -11.37
C MET A 132 20.51 -6.68 -11.24
N ASP A 133 21.02 -6.34 -10.06
CA ASP A 133 22.00 -5.26 -9.97
C ASP A 133 23.26 -5.75 -10.72
N LEU A 134 23.43 -5.28 -11.96
CA LEU A 134 24.68 -5.39 -12.72
C LEU A 134 25.71 -4.41 -12.16
#